data_AF-A0A7X7ZC91-F1
#
_entry.id   AF-A0A7X7ZC91-F1
#
_cell.length_a   1.000
_cell.length_b   1.000
_cell.length_c   1.000
_cell.angle_alpha   90.00
_cell.angle_beta   90.00
_cell.angle_gamma   90.00
#
_symmetry.space_group_name_H-M   'P 1'
#
loop_
_entity.id
_entity.type
_entity.pdbx_description
1 polymer ?
#
loop_
_entity_poly.entity_id
_entity_poly.type
_entity_poly.pdbx_seq_one_letter_code
_entity_poly.pdbx_strand_id
1 'polypeptide(L)'
;MKRRDFVKISAVCGLGLSVSPAISQPTLASDDTKPKTNIEEALKYPRTQNSLPGKYPGKVVRVNNPKAIVDEKISEDVVYQMVAAGMLSLTGEKNIKNAYHKFFSDTDRIGLKVNPVAGPSLSTSLEITKAIIRQLEESGISRKNILIWDRREFEMHECGFISDNFPGITVIGTEQKDPSGSFYDKDGKLYGENMIDKDWFYWADTEEKYDAETIPYMVNEGRYSYFSKILTQMVDKVINIPILKNAGASVTLCLKNLAYGAVSNTGRLHKQLWAETCAEVPAFPPLRDKVVLNIVDGIKGCFDGGPGANPNFFCNFNTVLIGTDPVAVDRIGYDIVIKKRIDEKIQQTDNPRGRRFMELASKLSLGISDIEKINLKTISV
;
A
#
# COMPACT_ATOMS: atom_id res chain seq x y z
N MET A 1 23.45 -10.89 -10.37
CA MET A 1 23.64 -9.84 -9.35
C MET A 1 24.06 -10.55 -8.06
N LYS A 2 25.08 -10.08 -7.33
CA LYS A 2 25.51 -10.69 -6.06
C LYS A 2 24.99 -9.80 -4.93
N ARG A 3 24.33 -10.38 -3.92
CA ARG A 3 23.91 -9.93 -2.54
C ARG A 3 24.12 -8.47 -2.05
N ARG A 4 25.07 -7.71 -2.60
CA ARG A 4 25.34 -6.29 -2.29
C ARG A 4 24.42 -5.29 -2.97
N ASP A 5 23.64 -5.68 -3.99
CA ASP A 5 22.84 -4.71 -4.76
C ASP A 5 21.35 -4.66 -4.36
N PHE A 6 20.79 -5.74 -3.81
CA PHE A 6 19.36 -5.77 -3.43
C PHE A 6 19.12 -5.20 -2.02
N VAL A 7 20.02 -5.43 -1.06
CA VAL A 7 19.94 -4.86 0.30
C VAL A 7 20.26 -3.36 0.33
N LYS A 8 20.96 -2.84 -0.68
CA LYS A 8 21.29 -1.41 -0.79
C LYS A 8 20.13 -0.50 -1.19
N ILE A 9 18.99 -1.05 -1.62
CA ILE A 9 17.78 -0.25 -1.88
C ILE A 9 16.98 -0.01 -0.58
N SER A 10 17.36 -0.62 0.56
CA SER A 10 16.62 -0.44 1.82
C SER A 10 17.46 -0.24 3.09
N ALA A 11 18.80 -0.32 3.05
CA ALA A 11 19.62 0.06 4.20
C ALA A 11 21.01 0.59 3.79
N VAL A 12 21.34 1.83 4.20
CA VAL A 12 22.57 2.27 4.90
C VAL A 12 22.63 3.80 4.87
N CYS A 13 22.46 4.41 6.05
CA CYS A 13 22.98 5.73 6.38
C CYS A 13 24.41 5.59 6.93
N GLY A 14 25.26 6.56 6.60
CA GLY A 14 26.36 7.01 7.47
C GLY A 14 27.77 6.55 7.09
N LEU A 15 28.50 7.35 6.32
CA LEU A 15 29.63 8.19 6.78
C LEU A 15 30.32 8.80 5.55
N GLY A 16 30.59 10.11 5.63
CA GLY A 16 31.08 10.90 4.51
C GLY A 16 32.50 10.57 4.10
N LEU A 17 32.77 10.71 2.80
CA LEU A 17 34.02 11.22 2.23
C LEU A 17 33.67 11.82 0.86
N SER A 18 33.89 13.13 0.73
CA SER A 18 33.75 13.89 -0.50
C SER A 18 34.83 13.51 -1.50
N VAL A 19 34.45 12.90 -2.62
CA VAL A 19 35.26 12.87 -3.84
C VAL A 19 34.30 12.94 -5.03
N SER A 20 34.30 14.07 -5.74
CA SER A 20 33.59 14.21 -7.02
C SER A 20 34.33 13.47 -8.13
N PRO A 21 33.64 12.67 -8.95
CA PRO A 21 34.11 12.39 -10.30
C PRO A 21 33.06 12.80 -11.36
N ALA A 22 33.60 13.41 -12.41
CA ALA A 22 33.01 13.82 -13.68
C ALA A 22 31.57 13.36 -14.00
N ILE A 23 30.71 14.36 -14.23
CA ILE A 23 29.39 14.24 -14.84
C ILE A 23 29.57 13.67 -16.26
N SER A 24 29.40 12.35 -16.40
CA SER A 24 29.01 11.78 -17.68
C SER A 24 27.50 11.93 -17.78
N GLN A 25 27.05 12.91 -18.57
CA GLN A 25 25.65 12.98 -18.97
C GLN A 25 25.33 11.71 -19.77
N PRO A 26 24.35 10.88 -19.37
CA PRO A 26 23.87 9.85 -20.26
C PRO A 26 23.28 10.55 -21.47
N THR A 27 23.88 10.32 -22.62
CA THR A 27 23.34 10.69 -23.92
C THR A 27 21.91 10.15 -24.02
N LEU A 28 20.98 11.06 -24.28
CA LEU A 28 19.57 10.76 -24.52
C LEU A 28 19.46 9.80 -25.71
N ALA A 29 19.23 8.52 -25.43
CA ALA A 29 18.57 7.66 -26.40
C ALA A 29 17.12 8.15 -26.50
N SER A 30 16.82 8.79 -27.62
CA SER A 30 15.47 9.12 -28.06
C SER A 30 14.78 7.89 -28.64
N ASP A 31 13.50 7.72 -28.28
CA ASP A 31 12.52 6.67 -28.61
C ASP A 31 12.61 5.32 -27.84
N ASP A 32 12.22 5.32 -26.56
CA ASP A 32 11.94 4.08 -25.80
C ASP A 32 10.42 3.91 -25.61
N THR A 33 9.78 3.11 -26.46
CA THR A 33 8.44 2.60 -26.18
C THR A 33 8.50 1.77 -24.90
N LYS A 34 7.78 2.18 -23.85
CA LYS A 34 7.68 1.40 -22.61
C LYS A 34 7.24 -0.04 -22.90
N PRO A 35 7.66 -1.03 -22.09
CA PRO A 35 7.20 -2.40 -22.23
C PRO A 35 5.66 -2.48 -22.25
N LYS A 36 5.11 -3.30 -23.13
CA LYS A 36 3.66 -3.52 -23.22
C LYS A 36 3.14 -4.26 -21.99
N THR A 37 1.86 -4.09 -21.70
CA THR A 37 1.16 -4.75 -20.59
C THR A 37 -0.19 -5.29 -21.08
N ASN A 38 -0.86 -6.11 -20.26
CA ASN A 38 -2.20 -6.64 -20.58
C ASN A 38 -3.35 -5.79 -19.98
N ILE A 39 -3.13 -4.51 -19.72
CA ILE A 39 -4.17 -3.63 -19.14
C ILE A 39 -5.47 -3.61 -19.98
N GLU A 40 -5.36 -3.62 -21.31
CA GLU A 40 -6.53 -3.64 -22.20
C GLU A 40 -7.41 -4.87 -21.99
N GLU A 41 -6.83 -6.00 -21.57
CA GLU A 41 -7.59 -7.21 -21.22
C GLU A 41 -8.32 -7.05 -19.89
N ALA A 42 -7.66 -6.45 -18.90
CA ALA A 42 -8.27 -6.16 -17.60
C ALA A 42 -9.50 -5.24 -17.73
N LEU A 43 -9.43 -4.27 -18.64
CA LEU A 43 -10.52 -3.32 -18.90
C LEU A 43 -11.74 -3.95 -19.58
N LYS A 44 -11.62 -5.15 -20.17
CA LYS A 44 -12.76 -5.88 -20.76
C LYS A 44 -13.69 -6.47 -19.69
N TYR A 45 -13.19 -6.70 -18.47
CA TYR A 45 -14.03 -7.22 -17.39
C TYR A 45 -15.04 -6.14 -16.93
N PRO A 46 -16.35 -6.47 -16.89
CA PRO A 46 -17.37 -5.50 -16.51
C PRO A 46 -17.14 -5.01 -15.08
N ARG A 47 -17.42 -3.73 -14.85
CA ARG A 47 -17.36 -3.14 -13.50
C ARG A 47 -18.56 -3.58 -12.67
N THR A 48 -18.39 -3.61 -11.36
CA THR A 48 -19.45 -3.87 -10.38
C THR A 48 -19.75 -2.60 -9.58
N GLN A 49 -20.79 -2.62 -8.74
CA GLN A 49 -21.08 -1.52 -7.81
C GLN A 49 -19.96 -1.23 -6.80
N ASN A 50 -19.07 -2.19 -6.57
CA ASN A 50 -17.94 -2.05 -5.66
C ASN A 50 -16.64 -1.68 -6.38
N SER A 51 -16.67 -1.54 -7.72
CA SER A 51 -15.48 -1.12 -8.45
C SER A 51 -14.97 0.22 -7.93
N LEU A 52 -13.64 0.36 -7.83
CA LEU A 52 -12.97 1.65 -7.61
C LEU A 52 -13.56 2.74 -8.52
N PRO A 53 -13.60 4.03 -8.15
CA PRO A 53 -13.20 4.61 -6.86
C PRO A 53 -14.15 4.33 -5.68
N GLY A 54 -15.11 3.41 -5.84
CA GLY A 54 -16.06 3.04 -4.79
C GLY A 54 -17.14 4.10 -4.56
N LYS A 55 -17.73 4.08 -3.37
CA LYS A 55 -18.98 4.78 -3.04
C LYS A 55 -18.89 6.31 -2.98
N TYR A 56 -17.71 6.86 -2.70
CA TYR A 56 -17.48 8.29 -2.47
C TYR A 56 -16.31 8.81 -3.33
N PRO A 57 -16.41 8.79 -4.67
CA PRO A 57 -15.38 9.26 -5.58
C PRO A 57 -14.91 10.68 -5.24
N GLY A 58 -13.60 10.91 -5.24
CA GLY A 58 -13.01 12.23 -4.93
C GLY A 58 -13.20 12.76 -3.52
N LYS A 59 -13.91 12.06 -2.63
CA LYS A 59 -14.09 12.50 -1.24
C LYS A 59 -12.99 11.93 -0.35
N VAL A 60 -12.23 12.81 0.30
CA VAL A 60 -11.18 12.45 1.25
C VAL A 60 -11.46 13.15 2.57
N VAL A 61 -11.41 12.41 3.67
CA VAL A 61 -11.44 12.98 5.01
C VAL A 61 -10.05 12.91 5.60
N ARG A 62 -9.50 14.07 5.99
CA ARG A 62 -8.26 14.17 6.75
C ARG A 62 -8.59 14.43 8.21
N VAL A 63 -8.18 13.54 9.08
CA VAL A 63 -8.35 13.68 10.53
C VAL A 63 -7.01 14.01 11.15
N ASN A 64 -6.93 15.05 11.96
CA ASN A 64 -5.72 15.40 12.69
C ASN A 64 -5.97 15.33 14.20
N ASN A 65 -5.02 14.80 14.96
CA ASN A 65 -5.03 14.93 16.42
C ASN A 65 -3.58 15.01 16.93
N PRO A 66 -3.13 16.14 17.49
CA PRO A 66 -1.75 16.30 17.95
C PRO A 66 -1.38 15.38 19.13
N LYS A 67 -2.37 14.74 19.77
CA LYS A 67 -2.18 13.76 20.85
C LYS A 67 -2.14 12.31 20.34
N ALA A 68 -2.10 12.10 19.02
CA ALA A 68 -1.98 10.76 18.44
C ALA A 68 -0.68 10.07 18.86
N ILE A 69 0.37 10.85 19.14
CA ILE A 69 1.62 10.37 19.73
C ILE A 69 1.86 11.11 21.05
N VAL A 70 2.10 10.36 22.12
CA VAL A 70 2.47 10.85 23.45
C VAL A 70 3.66 10.01 23.92
N ASP A 71 4.73 10.65 24.36
CA ASP A 71 5.96 9.98 24.82
C ASP A 71 6.49 8.93 23.82
N GLU A 72 6.55 9.31 22.54
CA GLU A 72 6.96 8.45 21.40
C GLU A 72 6.10 7.20 21.17
N LYS A 73 4.94 7.11 21.83
CA LYS A 73 3.98 6.01 21.66
C LYS A 73 2.70 6.49 21.00
N ILE A 74 2.17 5.67 20.09
CA ILE A 74 0.87 5.94 19.48
C ILE A 74 -0.23 5.64 20.50
N SER A 75 -1.17 6.56 20.65
CA SER A 75 -2.29 6.41 21.59
C SER A 75 -3.46 5.66 20.93
N GLU A 76 -3.72 4.42 21.36
CA GLU A 76 -4.81 3.59 20.83
C GLU A 76 -6.18 4.29 20.90
N ASP A 77 -6.50 4.93 22.03
CA ASP A 77 -7.78 5.62 22.22
C ASP A 77 -7.93 6.81 21.26
N VAL A 78 -6.87 7.61 21.10
CA VAL A 78 -6.90 8.75 20.17
C VAL A 78 -7.05 8.27 18.74
N VAL A 79 -6.30 7.24 18.34
CA VAL A 79 -6.39 6.67 16.99
C VAL A 79 -7.78 6.08 16.73
N TYR A 80 -8.37 5.41 17.71
CA TYR A 80 -9.77 4.96 17.61
C TYR A 80 -10.71 6.13 17.30
N GLN A 81 -10.61 7.25 18.04
CA GLN A 81 -11.44 8.42 17.77
C GLN A 81 -11.17 9.05 16.41
N MET A 82 -9.90 9.06 15.96
CA MET A 82 -9.54 9.57 14.63
C MET A 82 -10.20 8.76 13.51
N VAL A 83 -10.09 7.42 13.58
CA VAL A 83 -10.71 6.52 12.61
C VAL A 83 -12.24 6.67 12.65
N ALA A 84 -12.82 6.70 13.84
CA ALA A 84 -14.27 6.84 14.03
C ALA A 84 -14.81 8.14 13.42
N ALA A 85 -14.18 9.28 13.76
CA ALA A 85 -14.58 10.59 13.23
C ALA A 85 -14.42 10.67 11.71
N GLY A 86 -13.36 10.07 11.16
CA GLY A 86 -13.14 9.98 9.73
C GLY A 86 -14.23 9.15 9.02
N MET A 87 -14.60 7.99 9.58
CA MET A 87 -15.66 7.12 9.06
C MET A 87 -17.04 7.80 9.07
N LEU A 88 -17.41 8.45 10.18
CA LEU A 88 -18.67 9.19 10.29
C LEU A 88 -18.72 10.35 9.29
N SER A 89 -17.61 11.10 9.16
CA SER A 89 -17.52 12.24 8.23
C SER A 89 -17.53 11.80 6.76
N LEU A 90 -16.89 10.67 6.43
CA LEU A 90 -16.88 10.11 5.08
C LEU A 90 -18.28 9.66 4.67
N THR A 91 -18.95 8.90 5.53
CA THR A 91 -20.24 8.27 5.23
C THR A 91 -21.44 9.19 5.42
N GLY A 92 -21.31 10.21 6.28
CA GLY A 92 -22.42 11.06 6.73
C GLY A 92 -23.32 10.40 7.77
N GLU A 93 -22.96 9.21 8.25
CA GLU A 93 -23.73 8.48 9.26
C GLU A 93 -23.51 9.04 10.67
N LYS A 94 -24.47 8.78 11.56
CA LYS A 94 -24.45 9.28 12.95
C LYS A 94 -23.80 8.32 13.95
N ASN A 95 -23.55 7.09 13.54
CA ASN A 95 -22.92 6.06 14.37
C ASN A 95 -22.05 5.12 13.52
N ILE A 96 -21.07 4.50 14.19
CA ILE A 96 -20.05 3.66 13.56
C ILE A 96 -20.63 2.44 12.88
N LYS A 97 -21.61 1.78 13.52
CA LYS A 97 -22.29 0.61 12.95
C LYS A 97 -22.87 0.89 11.57
N ASN A 98 -23.65 1.97 11.44
CA ASN A 98 -24.23 2.36 10.17
C ASN A 98 -23.16 2.78 9.14
N ALA A 99 -22.08 3.42 9.59
CA ALA A 99 -20.97 3.82 8.72
C ALA A 99 -20.30 2.60 8.08
N TYR A 100 -19.96 1.57 8.86
CA TYR A 100 -19.36 0.33 8.32
C TYR A 100 -20.33 -0.47 7.46
N HIS A 101 -21.63 -0.50 7.81
CA HIS A 101 -22.65 -1.14 6.97
C HIS A 101 -22.89 -0.45 5.62
N LYS A 102 -22.31 0.72 5.35
CA LYS A 102 -22.25 1.26 3.98
C LYS A 102 -21.35 0.44 3.07
N PHE A 103 -20.42 -0.31 3.63
CA PHE A 103 -19.36 -1.04 2.93
C PHE A 103 -19.46 -2.55 3.15
N PHE A 104 -19.88 -3.02 4.33
CA PHE A 104 -19.82 -4.43 4.72
C PHE A 104 -21.17 -5.02 5.17
N SER A 105 -21.40 -6.28 4.82
CA SER A 105 -22.38 -7.15 5.44
C SER A 105 -21.75 -7.89 6.65
N ASP A 106 -22.58 -8.47 7.49
CA ASP A 106 -22.16 -9.34 8.60
C ASP A 106 -21.49 -10.65 8.13
N THR A 107 -21.76 -11.07 6.89
CA THR A 107 -21.20 -12.28 6.28
C THR A 107 -19.92 -12.07 5.47
N ASP A 108 -19.55 -10.82 5.16
CA ASP A 108 -18.39 -10.54 4.30
C ASP A 108 -17.09 -11.00 4.96
N ARG A 109 -16.21 -11.67 4.20
CA ARG A 109 -14.82 -11.92 4.58
C ARG A 109 -13.97 -10.69 4.23
N ILE A 110 -13.34 -10.09 5.23
CA ILE A 110 -12.66 -8.79 5.14
C ILE A 110 -11.15 -8.98 5.25
N GLY A 111 -10.42 -8.53 4.23
CA GLY A 111 -8.98 -8.42 4.24
C GLY A 111 -8.51 -7.03 4.67
N LEU A 112 -7.72 -6.94 5.73
CA LEU A 112 -7.01 -5.73 6.13
C LEU A 112 -5.61 -5.75 5.49
N LYS A 113 -5.44 -5.00 4.40
CA LYS A 113 -4.16 -4.93 3.67
C LYS A 113 -3.24 -3.90 4.32
N VAL A 114 -2.34 -4.36 5.18
CA VAL A 114 -1.36 -3.51 5.89
C VAL A 114 -0.12 -3.26 5.03
N ASN A 115 0.87 -2.52 5.56
CA ASN A 115 2.16 -2.26 4.93
C ASN A 115 3.31 -2.44 5.96
N PRO A 116 4.03 -3.58 5.93
CA PRO A 116 5.15 -3.86 6.82
C PRO A 116 6.53 -3.52 6.21
N VAL A 117 6.60 -3.17 4.92
CA VAL A 117 7.82 -3.23 4.09
C VAL A 117 8.95 -2.30 4.58
N ALA A 118 8.60 -1.22 5.26
CA ALA A 118 9.55 -0.26 5.80
C ALA A 118 10.14 -0.69 7.17
N GLY A 119 9.71 -1.84 7.69
CA GLY A 119 10.20 -2.46 8.92
C GLY A 119 9.52 -1.93 10.19
N PRO A 120 9.92 -2.47 11.37
CA PRO A 120 9.21 -2.21 12.64
C PRO A 120 9.22 -0.75 13.09
N SER A 121 10.18 0.05 12.60
CA SER A 121 10.30 1.47 12.96
C SER A 121 9.33 2.37 12.21
N LEU A 122 8.81 1.90 11.06
CA LEU A 122 7.83 2.59 10.24
C LEU A 122 7.03 1.58 9.39
N SER A 123 5.96 1.07 9.96
CA SER A 123 4.98 0.20 9.29
C SER A 123 3.58 0.69 9.64
N THR A 124 2.54 0.11 9.03
CA THR A 124 1.17 0.33 9.48
C THR A 124 1.10 0.08 10.98
N SER A 125 0.60 1.05 11.76
CA SER A 125 0.55 0.92 13.20
C SER A 125 -0.37 -0.22 13.64
N LEU A 126 -0.03 -0.85 14.77
CA LEU A 126 -0.91 -1.84 15.38
C LEU A 126 -2.20 -1.16 15.86
N GLU A 127 -2.07 0.07 16.34
CA GLU A 127 -3.12 0.91 16.90
C GLU A 127 -4.19 1.27 15.87
N ILE A 128 -3.83 1.65 14.64
CA ILE A 128 -4.83 1.90 13.59
C ILE A 128 -5.54 0.60 13.17
N THR A 129 -4.82 -0.52 13.14
CA THR A 129 -5.38 -1.82 12.79
C THR A 129 -6.34 -2.30 13.87
N LYS A 130 -5.98 -2.19 15.16
CA LYS A 130 -6.84 -2.47 16.32
C LYS A 130 -8.08 -1.58 16.32
N ALA A 131 -7.92 -0.29 16.03
CA ALA A 131 -9.06 0.63 15.92
C ALA A 131 -10.07 0.19 14.85
N ILE A 132 -9.60 -0.19 13.67
CA ILE A 132 -10.45 -0.70 12.58
C ILE A 132 -11.16 -1.99 12.99
N ILE A 133 -10.42 -2.96 13.55
CA ILE A 133 -10.99 -4.24 14.02
C ILE A 133 -12.06 -4.00 15.08
N ARG A 134 -11.76 -3.19 16.10
CA ARG A 134 -12.72 -2.86 17.16
C ARG A 134 -14.00 -2.25 16.60
N GLN A 135 -13.88 -1.31 15.66
CA GLN A 135 -15.06 -0.69 15.04
C GLN A 135 -15.86 -1.66 14.15
N LEU A 136 -15.20 -2.59 13.46
CA LEU A 136 -15.87 -3.68 12.73
C LEU A 136 -16.66 -4.59 13.69
N GLU A 137 -16.05 -4.99 14.82
CA GLU A 137 -16.69 -5.83 15.84
C GLU A 137 -17.88 -5.12 16.50
N GLU A 138 -17.74 -3.85 16.88
CA GLU A 138 -18.83 -3.01 17.40
C GLU A 138 -19.96 -2.82 16.38
N SER A 139 -19.66 -2.96 15.09
CA SER A 139 -20.64 -2.97 14.00
C SER A 139 -21.32 -4.32 13.79
N GLY A 140 -20.93 -5.36 14.53
CA GLY A 140 -21.49 -6.71 14.46
C GLY A 140 -20.77 -7.65 13.49
N ILE A 141 -19.63 -7.26 12.94
CA ILE A 141 -18.83 -8.12 12.05
C ILE A 141 -17.99 -9.06 12.89
N SER A 142 -18.10 -10.36 12.63
CA SER A 142 -17.40 -11.36 13.41
C SER A 142 -15.90 -11.32 13.13
N ARG A 143 -15.09 -11.35 14.19
CA ARG A 143 -13.63 -11.44 14.12
C ARG A 143 -13.11 -12.55 13.20
N LYS A 144 -13.80 -13.70 13.17
CA LYS A 144 -13.45 -14.85 12.31
C LYS A 144 -13.53 -14.55 10.81
N ASN A 145 -14.26 -13.50 10.44
CA ASN A 145 -14.38 -13.05 9.06
C ASN A 145 -13.29 -12.03 8.69
N ILE A 146 -12.41 -11.66 9.63
CA ILE A 146 -11.34 -10.69 9.39
C ILE A 146 -10.02 -11.44 9.25
N LEU A 147 -9.23 -11.07 8.25
CA LEU A 147 -7.82 -11.45 8.14
C LEU A 147 -6.95 -10.21 7.91
N ILE A 148 -5.73 -10.24 8.43
CA ILE A 148 -4.70 -9.24 8.16
C ILE A 148 -3.74 -9.84 7.15
N TRP A 149 -3.40 -9.06 6.13
CA TRP A 149 -2.53 -9.57 5.08
C TRP A 149 -1.63 -8.53 4.46
N ASP A 150 -0.53 -9.04 3.91
CA ASP A 150 0.40 -8.34 3.04
C ASP A 150 0.97 -9.39 2.05
N ARG A 151 1.89 -8.97 1.20
CA ARG A 151 2.68 -9.90 0.41
C ARG A 151 3.63 -10.72 1.27
N ARG A 152 4.31 -10.14 2.27
CA ARG A 152 5.37 -10.84 3.04
C ARG A 152 4.95 -11.12 4.47
N GLU A 153 4.67 -12.38 4.76
CA GLU A 153 4.17 -12.79 6.08
C GLU A 153 5.18 -12.54 7.20
N PHE A 154 6.45 -12.86 6.94
CA PHE A 154 7.52 -12.68 7.92
C PHE A 154 7.80 -11.19 8.23
N GLU A 155 7.67 -10.28 7.27
CA GLU A 155 7.80 -8.84 7.54
C GLU A 155 6.63 -8.32 8.40
N MET A 156 5.42 -8.85 8.20
CA MET A 156 4.30 -8.57 9.09
C MET A 156 4.58 -9.04 10.52
N HIS A 157 5.10 -10.26 10.69
CA HIS A 157 5.48 -10.78 12.01
C HIS A 157 6.55 -9.92 12.69
N GLU A 158 7.58 -9.50 11.94
CA GLU A 158 8.62 -8.59 12.44
C GLU A 158 8.05 -7.24 12.90
N CYS A 159 6.98 -6.75 12.25
CA CYS A 159 6.28 -5.52 12.62
C CYS A 159 5.25 -5.72 13.74
N GLY A 160 5.15 -6.91 14.35
CA GLY A 160 4.25 -7.19 15.46
C GLY A 160 2.82 -7.58 15.05
N PHE A 161 2.56 -7.83 13.76
CA PHE A 161 1.32 -8.46 13.33
C PHE A 161 1.38 -9.96 13.62
N ILE A 162 1.25 -10.31 14.90
CA ILE A 162 1.30 -11.69 15.40
C ILE A 162 0.03 -11.99 16.19
N SER A 163 -0.21 -13.28 16.46
CA SER A 163 -1.41 -13.75 17.17
C SER A 163 -1.57 -13.11 18.56
N ASP A 164 -0.48 -12.79 19.27
CA ASP A 164 -0.53 -12.15 20.58
C ASP A 164 -1.15 -10.74 20.53
N ASN A 165 -0.87 -9.99 19.45
CA ASN A 165 -1.43 -8.65 19.25
C ASN A 165 -2.82 -8.69 18.59
N PHE A 166 -3.14 -9.77 17.87
CA PHE A 166 -4.40 -9.95 17.15
C PHE A 166 -5.02 -11.34 17.39
N PRO A 167 -5.40 -11.67 18.64
CA PRO A 167 -5.85 -13.01 18.98
C PRO A 167 -7.14 -13.38 18.24
N GLY A 168 -7.12 -14.53 17.56
CA GLY A 168 -8.24 -15.06 16.78
C GLY A 168 -8.40 -14.44 15.39
N ILE A 169 -7.44 -13.64 14.92
CA ILE A 169 -7.40 -13.11 13.54
C ILE A 169 -6.26 -13.78 12.79
N THR A 170 -6.56 -14.28 11.59
CA THR A 170 -5.53 -14.83 10.71
C THR A 170 -4.63 -13.71 10.20
N VAL A 171 -3.33 -13.83 10.42
CA VAL A 171 -2.29 -13.04 9.74
C VAL A 171 -1.68 -13.93 8.66
N ILE A 172 -1.73 -13.51 7.41
CA ILE A 172 -1.29 -14.35 6.28
C ILE A 172 -0.64 -13.53 5.17
N GLY A 173 0.47 -14.05 4.62
CA GLY A 173 1.14 -13.47 3.46
C GLY A 173 1.09 -14.36 2.22
N THR A 174 1.45 -13.78 1.07
CA THR A 174 1.66 -14.55 -0.16
C THR A 174 3.01 -15.24 -0.15
N GLU A 175 4.04 -14.55 0.32
CA GLU A 175 5.40 -15.04 0.53
C GLU A 175 5.52 -15.49 1.99
N GLN A 176 5.81 -16.78 2.17
CA GLN A 176 5.75 -17.44 3.47
C GLN A 176 7.04 -18.18 3.78
N LYS A 177 7.34 -18.31 5.08
CA LYS A 177 8.39 -19.16 5.61
C LYS A 177 7.76 -20.19 6.56
N ASP A 178 8.33 -21.37 6.63
CA ASP A 178 8.02 -22.31 7.71
C ASP A 178 8.65 -21.89 9.05
N PRO A 179 8.37 -22.59 10.16
CA PRO A 179 8.97 -22.28 11.47
C PRO A 179 10.49 -22.36 11.54
N SER A 180 11.15 -23.06 10.60
CA SER A 180 12.62 -23.10 10.51
C SER A 180 13.21 -21.92 9.74
N GLY A 181 12.35 -21.08 9.15
CA GLY A 181 12.73 -19.94 8.31
C GLY A 181 12.92 -20.28 6.83
N SER A 182 12.56 -21.50 6.40
CA SER A 182 12.66 -21.91 5.00
C SER A 182 11.48 -21.40 4.19
N PHE A 183 11.76 -20.89 2.99
CA PHE A 183 10.73 -20.55 2.00
C PHE A 183 10.21 -21.74 1.19
N TYR A 184 10.90 -22.87 1.29
CA TYR A 184 10.65 -24.06 0.47
C TYR A 184 10.08 -25.18 1.33
N ASP A 185 9.15 -25.94 0.75
CA ASP A 185 8.69 -27.19 1.30
C ASP A 185 9.71 -28.33 1.08
N LYS A 186 9.36 -29.52 1.56
CA LYS A 186 10.20 -30.73 1.48
C LYS A 186 10.51 -31.17 0.04
N ASP A 187 9.71 -30.74 -0.94
CA ASP A 187 9.84 -31.09 -2.36
C ASP A 187 10.61 -29.99 -3.13
N GLY A 188 11.09 -28.96 -2.43
CA GLY A 188 11.85 -27.85 -3.01
C GLY A 188 10.98 -26.82 -3.70
N LYS A 189 9.66 -26.78 -3.42
CA LYS A 189 8.74 -25.81 -3.97
C LYS A 189 8.53 -24.65 -3.00
N LEU A 190 8.44 -23.43 -3.50
CA LEU A 190 8.17 -22.27 -2.66
C LEU A 190 6.76 -22.35 -2.05
N TYR A 191 6.63 -22.09 -0.75
CA TYR A 191 5.31 -21.98 -0.11
C TYR A 191 4.43 -20.93 -0.83
N GLY A 192 5.04 -19.82 -1.26
CA GLY A 192 4.32 -18.77 -1.97
C GLY A 192 3.77 -19.17 -3.34
N GLU A 193 4.29 -20.22 -3.98
CA GLU A 193 3.69 -20.74 -5.22
C GLU A 193 2.29 -21.33 -4.97
N ASN A 194 2.02 -21.81 -3.76
CA ASN A 194 0.70 -22.30 -3.39
C ASN A 194 -0.28 -21.16 -3.12
N MET A 195 0.22 -19.93 -2.92
CA MET A 195 -0.55 -18.73 -2.58
C MET A 195 -0.83 -17.80 -3.77
N ILE A 196 -0.37 -18.12 -4.98
CA ILE A 196 -0.66 -17.35 -6.19
C ILE A 196 -1.74 -18.02 -7.05
N ASP A 197 -2.60 -17.20 -7.63
CA ASP A 197 -3.67 -17.61 -8.54
C ASP A 197 -3.21 -17.37 -9.99
N LYS A 198 -3.05 -18.46 -10.77
CA LYS A 198 -2.52 -18.35 -12.13
C LYS A 198 -3.58 -17.93 -13.16
N ASP A 199 -4.85 -17.94 -12.79
CA ASP A 199 -5.95 -17.48 -13.65
C ASP A 199 -6.06 -15.94 -13.62
N TRP A 200 -5.49 -15.30 -12.60
CA TRP A 200 -5.44 -13.85 -12.46
C TRP A 200 -3.99 -13.35 -12.50
N PHE A 201 -3.63 -12.59 -13.54
CA PHE A 201 -2.28 -12.09 -13.71
C PHE A 201 -2.20 -10.70 -14.34
N TYR A 202 -1.16 -9.97 -13.95
CA TYR A 202 -0.64 -8.82 -14.68
C TYR A 202 0.57 -9.26 -15.50
N TRP A 203 0.43 -9.19 -16.82
CA TRP A 203 1.48 -9.50 -17.78
C TRP A 203 2.17 -8.21 -18.22
N ALA A 204 3.49 -8.27 -18.34
CA ALA A 204 4.29 -7.18 -18.89
C ALA A 204 5.43 -7.74 -19.74
N ASP A 205 5.75 -7.06 -20.85
CA ASP A 205 6.81 -7.43 -21.80
C ASP A 205 8.21 -7.10 -21.26
N THR A 206 8.48 -7.55 -20.04
CA THR A 206 9.75 -7.39 -19.36
C THR A 206 9.98 -8.60 -18.46
N GLU A 207 11.23 -9.01 -18.35
CA GLU A 207 11.66 -10.16 -17.57
C GLU A 207 12.90 -9.80 -16.76
N GLU A 208 13.07 -10.51 -15.64
CA GLU A 208 14.27 -10.46 -14.84
C GLU A 208 14.54 -11.86 -14.30
N LYS A 209 15.82 -12.24 -14.26
CA LYS A 209 16.28 -13.47 -13.64
C LYS A 209 16.66 -13.19 -12.19
N TYR A 210 16.23 -14.06 -11.28
CA TYR A 210 16.47 -13.93 -9.85
C TYR A 210 17.45 -15.00 -9.38
N ASP A 211 18.33 -14.62 -8.47
CA ASP A 211 19.16 -15.60 -7.77
C ASP A 211 18.34 -16.36 -6.71
N ALA A 212 18.94 -17.41 -6.15
CA ALA A 212 18.30 -18.25 -5.14
C ALA A 212 17.89 -17.49 -3.87
N GLU A 213 18.54 -16.36 -3.57
CA GLU A 213 18.21 -15.50 -2.43
C GLU A 213 16.98 -14.62 -2.72
N THR A 214 16.80 -14.19 -3.97
CA THR A 214 15.75 -13.24 -4.37
C THR A 214 14.47 -13.93 -4.84
N ILE A 215 14.56 -15.09 -5.50
CA ILE A 215 13.39 -15.79 -6.05
C ILE A 215 12.28 -16.07 -5.01
N PRO A 216 12.55 -16.38 -3.72
CA PRO A 216 11.48 -16.59 -2.75
C PRO A 216 10.63 -15.33 -2.49
N TYR A 217 11.22 -14.15 -2.67
CA TYR A 217 10.55 -12.85 -2.56
C TYR A 217 9.86 -12.43 -3.86
N MET A 218 9.90 -13.26 -4.90
CA MET A 218 9.25 -13.02 -6.20
C MET A 218 8.28 -14.13 -6.55
N VAL A 219 8.39 -15.31 -5.95
CA VAL A 219 7.59 -16.53 -6.15
C VAL A 219 7.76 -17.17 -7.53
N ASN A 220 7.91 -16.38 -8.59
CA ASN A 220 8.10 -16.87 -9.94
C ASN A 220 8.94 -15.91 -10.79
N GLU A 221 9.47 -16.42 -11.90
CA GLU A 221 10.12 -15.64 -12.96
C GLU A 221 9.20 -15.43 -14.18
N GLY A 222 9.75 -14.79 -15.21
CA GLY A 222 9.11 -14.58 -16.51
C GLY A 222 8.28 -13.30 -16.56
N ARG A 223 7.31 -13.26 -17.48
CA ARG A 223 6.52 -12.05 -17.80
C ARG A 223 5.26 -11.88 -16.97
N TYR A 224 4.95 -12.83 -16.09
CA TYR A 224 3.69 -12.88 -15.34
C TYR A 224 3.89 -12.49 -13.88
N SER A 225 3.02 -11.61 -13.39
CA SER A 225 2.80 -11.31 -11.98
C SER A 225 1.42 -11.82 -11.60
N TYR A 226 1.36 -12.86 -10.77
CA TYR A 226 0.11 -13.53 -10.42
C TYR A 226 -0.50 -12.93 -9.16
N PHE A 227 -1.83 -12.77 -9.13
CA PHE A 227 -2.52 -12.24 -7.96
C PHE A 227 -2.51 -13.25 -6.81
N SER A 228 -2.46 -12.74 -5.58
CA SER A 228 -2.58 -13.56 -4.38
C SER A 228 -3.95 -14.23 -4.29
N LYS A 229 -3.98 -15.52 -3.92
CA LYS A 229 -5.20 -16.25 -3.56
C LYS A 229 -5.94 -15.63 -2.37
N ILE A 230 -5.23 -14.86 -1.54
CA ILE A 230 -5.87 -14.07 -0.48
C ILE A 230 -6.95 -13.17 -1.09
N LEU A 231 -6.60 -12.47 -2.19
CA LEU A 231 -7.52 -11.59 -2.91
C LEU A 231 -8.54 -12.37 -3.74
N THR A 232 -8.13 -13.43 -4.45
CA THR A 232 -9.05 -14.07 -5.39
C THR A 232 -10.04 -15.02 -4.70
N GLN A 233 -9.65 -15.65 -3.58
CA GLN A 233 -10.38 -16.76 -2.99
C GLN A 233 -10.75 -16.57 -1.51
N MET A 234 -9.96 -15.83 -0.73
CA MET A 234 -10.13 -15.77 0.74
C MET A 234 -10.96 -14.59 1.24
N VAL A 235 -10.94 -13.45 0.53
CA VAL A 235 -11.67 -12.24 0.94
C VAL A 235 -12.73 -11.83 -0.08
N ASP A 236 -13.80 -11.23 0.42
CA ASP A 236 -14.87 -10.63 -0.37
C ASP A 236 -14.64 -9.12 -0.54
N LYS A 237 -14.11 -8.47 0.50
CA LYS A 237 -13.81 -7.03 0.51
C LYS A 237 -12.48 -6.72 1.21
N VAL A 238 -11.86 -5.61 0.84
CA VAL A 238 -10.56 -5.17 1.34
C VAL A 238 -10.65 -3.74 1.90
N ILE A 239 -10.07 -3.56 3.08
CA ILE A 239 -9.66 -2.26 3.61
C ILE A 239 -8.16 -2.13 3.40
N ASN A 240 -7.73 -1.13 2.64
CA ASN A 240 -6.33 -0.86 2.37
C ASN A 240 -5.77 0.13 3.42
N ILE A 241 -4.70 -0.24 4.11
CA ILE A 241 -4.16 0.50 5.24
C ILE A 241 -2.66 0.82 5.04
N PRO A 242 -2.31 1.66 4.05
CA PRO A 242 -0.92 2.02 3.77
C PRO A 242 -0.39 3.08 4.75
N ILE A 243 0.93 3.28 4.76
CA ILE A 243 1.57 4.38 5.51
C ILE A 243 1.80 5.64 4.65
N LEU A 244 1.77 6.81 5.29
CA LEU A 244 2.08 8.10 4.67
C LEU A 244 3.59 8.25 4.45
N LYS A 245 4.06 7.81 3.29
CA LYS A 245 5.50 7.71 2.99
C LYS A 245 5.87 8.04 1.55
N ASN A 246 7.01 8.70 1.37
CA ASN A 246 7.62 9.00 0.07
C ASN A 246 8.21 7.77 -0.67
N ALA A 247 8.36 7.90 -1.98
CA ALA A 247 9.21 7.06 -2.83
C ALA A 247 9.81 7.91 -3.96
N GLY A 248 11.10 8.24 -3.85
CA GLY A 248 11.77 9.13 -4.80
C GLY A 248 11.07 10.48 -4.89
N ALA A 249 10.63 10.88 -6.09
CA ALA A 249 9.85 12.09 -6.31
C ALA A 249 8.34 11.93 -6.01
N SER A 250 7.89 10.73 -5.61
CA SER A 250 6.49 10.36 -5.43
C SER A 250 6.22 9.83 -4.02
N VAL A 251 5.12 9.09 -3.86
CA VAL A 251 4.67 8.47 -2.61
C VAL A 251 4.28 7.00 -2.81
N THR A 252 4.04 6.28 -1.70
CA THR A 252 3.83 4.81 -1.69
C THR A 252 2.47 4.34 -1.17
N LEU A 253 1.51 5.26 -0.97
CA LEU A 253 0.28 5.08 -0.22
C LEU A 253 -0.65 3.98 -0.80
N CYS A 254 -1.84 4.32 -1.28
CA CYS A 254 -2.88 3.37 -1.60
C CYS A 254 -2.53 2.54 -2.83
N LEU A 255 -2.29 3.19 -3.98
CA LEU A 255 -2.14 2.48 -5.26
C LEU A 255 -0.90 1.58 -5.26
N LYS A 256 0.23 2.05 -4.72
CA LYS A 256 1.44 1.22 -4.64
C LYS A 256 1.29 0.07 -3.63
N ASN A 257 0.70 0.33 -2.46
CA ASN A 257 0.49 -0.72 -1.45
C ASN A 257 -0.41 -1.85 -1.98
N LEU A 258 -1.41 -1.50 -2.79
CA LEU A 258 -2.25 -2.47 -3.49
C LEU A 258 -1.46 -3.18 -4.59
N ALA A 259 -0.91 -2.44 -5.54
CA ALA A 259 -0.28 -3.00 -6.73
C ALA A 259 0.87 -3.96 -6.40
N TYR A 260 1.84 -3.52 -5.61
CA TYR A 260 3.03 -4.32 -5.30
C TYR A 260 2.83 -5.32 -4.17
N GLY A 261 1.77 -5.14 -3.38
CA GLY A 261 1.37 -6.06 -2.31
C GLY A 261 0.44 -7.18 -2.77
N ALA A 262 -0.19 -7.06 -3.93
CA ALA A 262 -1.22 -7.99 -4.41
C ALA A 262 -0.70 -9.06 -5.38
N VAL A 263 0.41 -8.80 -6.07
CA VAL A 263 0.93 -9.69 -7.12
C VAL A 263 2.37 -10.14 -6.88
N SER A 264 2.71 -11.30 -7.43
CA SER A 264 4.07 -11.85 -7.42
C SER A 264 4.98 -11.19 -8.47
N ASN A 265 6.27 -11.59 -8.50
CA ASN A 265 7.24 -11.25 -9.55
C ASN A 265 7.36 -9.74 -9.85
N THR A 266 7.39 -8.91 -8.82
CA THR A 266 7.33 -7.45 -9.01
C THR A 266 8.69 -6.80 -9.24
N GLY A 267 9.81 -7.52 -9.08
CA GLY A 267 11.16 -6.96 -9.19
C GLY A 267 11.37 -6.27 -10.55
N ARG A 268 11.01 -6.99 -11.62
CA ARG A 268 11.13 -6.52 -13.02
C ARG A 268 10.32 -5.24 -13.28
N LEU A 269 9.22 -5.05 -12.57
CA LEU A 269 8.29 -3.94 -12.75
C LEU A 269 8.84 -2.60 -12.23
N HIS A 270 9.77 -2.63 -11.27
CA HIS A 270 10.32 -1.41 -10.66
C HIS A 270 11.20 -0.60 -11.62
N LYS A 271 11.77 -1.22 -12.66
CA LYS A 271 12.77 -0.58 -13.54
C LYS A 271 12.13 0.43 -14.49
N GLN A 272 11.12 0.01 -15.25
CA GLN A 272 10.54 0.80 -16.34
C GLN A 272 9.03 1.05 -16.19
N LEU A 273 8.35 0.26 -15.34
CA LEU A 273 6.90 0.21 -15.24
C LEU A 273 6.38 0.61 -13.86
N TRP A 274 7.13 1.35 -13.06
CA TRP A 274 6.70 1.67 -11.69
C TRP A 274 5.36 2.40 -11.66
N ALA A 275 5.19 3.43 -12.50
CA ALA A 275 3.96 4.21 -12.55
C ALA A 275 2.80 3.43 -13.16
N GLU A 276 3.08 2.68 -14.24
CA GLU A 276 2.14 1.78 -14.90
C GLU A 276 1.64 0.71 -13.93
N THR A 277 2.53 0.03 -13.21
CA THR A 277 2.17 -1.03 -12.26
C THR A 277 1.29 -0.50 -11.13
N CYS A 278 1.65 0.65 -10.54
CA CYS A 278 0.82 1.31 -9.53
C CYS A 278 -0.57 1.66 -10.05
N ALA A 279 -0.73 2.00 -11.32
CA ALA A 279 -2.00 2.38 -11.92
C ALA A 279 -2.82 1.20 -12.46
N GLU A 280 -2.16 0.22 -13.08
CA GLU A 280 -2.78 -0.82 -13.89
C GLU A 280 -3.17 -2.05 -13.06
N VAL A 281 -2.34 -2.48 -12.11
CA VAL A 281 -2.66 -3.65 -11.26
C VAL A 281 -3.97 -3.44 -10.47
N PRO A 282 -4.25 -2.26 -9.87
CA PRO A 282 -5.54 -2.01 -9.24
C PRO A 282 -6.75 -1.97 -10.18
N ALA A 283 -6.55 -1.97 -11.52
CA ALA A 283 -7.64 -2.04 -12.50
C ALA A 283 -8.20 -3.46 -12.69
N PHE A 284 -7.52 -4.49 -12.20
CA PHE A 284 -7.97 -5.87 -12.31
C PHE A 284 -9.04 -6.20 -11.26
N PRO A 285 -10.08 -6.98 -11.62
CA PRO A 285 -11.18 -7.35 -10.71
C PRO A 285 -10.79 -7.81 -9.29
N PRO A 286 -9.73 -8.62 -9.06
CA PRO A 286 -9.34 -9.03 -7.71
C PRO A 286 -9.05 -7.87 -6.75
N LEU A 287 -8.67 -6.70 -7.27
CA LEU A 287 -8.51 -5.47 -6.50
C LEU A 287 -9.64 -4.49 -6.76
N ARG A 288 -9.88 -4.17 -8.05
CA ARG A 288 -10.81 -3.14 -8.50
C ARG A 288 -12.17 -3.29 -7.83
N ASP A 289 -12.67 -4.52 -7.72
CA ASP A 289 -14.05 -4.80 -7.29
C ASP A 289 -14.16 -5.19 -5.81
N LYS A 290 -13.02 -5.30 -5.10
CA LYS A 290 -12.95 -5.73 -3.70
C LYS A 290 -12.47 -4.63 -2.75
N VAL A 291 -11.65 -3.69 -3.20
CA VAL A 291 -11.17 -2.58 -2.35
C VAL A 291 -12.29 -1.56 -2.17
N VAL A 292 -12.83 -1.47 -0.96
CA VAL A 292 -13.98 -0.61 -0.65
C VAL A 292 -13.62 0.61 0.20
N LEU A 293 -12.47 0.58 0.88
CA LEU A 293 -12.03 1.62 1.79
C LEU A 293 -10.50 1.72 1.84
N ASN A 294 -9.98 2.95 1.91
CA ASN A 294 -8.57 3.26 2.07
C ASN A 294 -8.41 4.13 3.33
N ILE A 295 -7.54 3.70 4.24
CA ILE A 295 -7.21 4.37 5.50
C ILE A 295 -5.70 4.55 5.57
N VAL A 296 -5.18 5.70 5.15
CA VAL A 296 -3.73 5.97 5.22
C VAL A 296 -3.37 6.29 6.66
N ASP A 297 -2.46 5.50 7.21
CA ASP A 297 -1.79 5.78 8.48
C ASP A 297 -0.71 6.83 8.27
N GLY A 298 -1.01 8.06 8.70
CA GLY A 298 -0.06 9.16 8.78
C GLY A 298 0.17 9.60 10.22
N ILE A 299 0.00 8.72 11.21
CA ILE A 299 0.31 9.08 12.60
C ILE A 299 1.82 9.37 12.69
N LYS A 300 2.61 8.38 12.22
CA LYS A 300 4.04 8.48 11.93
C LYS A 300 4.26 8.20 10.45
N GLY A 301 5.09 9.00 9.79
CA GLY A 301 5.37 8.87 8.36
C GLY A 301 6.83 9.15 8.01
N CYS A 302 7.12 9.14 6.71
CA CYS A 302 8.46 9.44 6.19
C CYS A 302 8.38 10.30 4.94
N PHE A 303 8.99 11.49 5.00
CA PHE A 303 8.83 12.49 3.94
C PHE A 303 9.95 12.47 2.89
N ASP A 304 11.10 11.83 3.16
CA ASP A 304 12.20 11.71 2.19
C ASP A 304 13.05 10.43 2.40
N GLY A 305 13.98 10.14 1.49
CA GLY A 305 14.90 9.00 1.62
C GLY A 305 14.33 7.62 1.26
N GLY A 306 13.08 7.56 0.77
CA GLY A 306 12.49 6.38 0.14
C GLY A 306 13.26 5.83 -1.08
N PRO A 307 13.09 4.54 -1.43
CA PRO A 307 12.02 3.65 -0.99
C PRO A 307 12.27 2.95 0.35
N GLY A 308 13.49 2.96 0.90
CA GLY A 308 13.75 2.55 2.29
C GLY A 308 13.14 3.51 3.32
N ALA A 309 13.04 3.08 4.58
CA ALA A 309 12.60 3.95 5.67
C ALA A 309 13.81 4.57 6.35
N ASN A 310 14.29 5.70 5.82
CA ASN A 310 15.41 6.42 6.42
C ASN A 310 14.92 7.15 7.69
N PRO A 311 15.39 6.78 8.90
CA PRO A 311 14.89 7.36 10.15
C PRO A 311 15.09 8.87 10.27
N ASN A 312 16.08 9.44 9.57
CA ASN A 312 16.34 10.89 9.58
C ASN A 312 15.19 11.71 8.97
N PHE A 313 14.33 11.08 8.18
CA PHE A 313 13.18 11.71 7.55
C PHE A 313 11.85 11.23 8.12
N PHE A 314 11.88 10.58 9.29
CA PHE A 314 10.65 10.25 10.00
C PHE A 314 10.06 11.51 10.62
N CYS A 315 8.74 11.62 10.58
CA CYS A 315 8.03 12.68 11.28
C CYS A 315 6.64 12.24 11.71
N ASN A 316 6.12 12.92 12.72
CA ASN A 316 4.77 12.73 13.20
C ASN A 316 3.86 13.67 12.41
N PHE A 317 3.12 13.13 11.44
CA PHE A 317 2.10 13.93 10.74
C PHE A 317 0.81 14.00 11.57
N ASN A 318 0.63 13.09 12.55
CA ASN A 318 -0.52 13.06 13.46
C ASN A 318 -1.85 13.08 12.70
N THR A 319 -1.89 12.37 11.56
CA THR A 319 -3.01 12.44 10.62
C THR A 319 -3.46 11.06 10.14
N VAL A 320 -4.74 10.92 9.84
CA VAL A 320 -5.32 9.76 9.16
C VAL A 320 -6.09 10.26 7.96
N LEU A 321 -5.86 9.66 6.78
CA LEU A 321 -6.64 9.95 5.57
C LEU A 321 -7.62 8.81 5.30
N ILE A 322 -8.90 9.11 5.11
CA ILE A 322 -9.93 8.10 4.87
C ILE A 322 -10.71 8.45 3.60
N GLY A 323 -10.88 7.48 2.71
CA GLY A 323 -11.66 7.62 1.48
C GLY A 323 -11.91 6.29 0.77
N THR A 324 -12.86 6.25 -0.16
CA THR A 324 -13.06 5.06 -1.02
C THR A 324 -12.21 5.12 -2.27
N ASP A 325 -11.87 6.33 -2.70
CA ASP A 325 -11.08 6.63 -3.90
C ASP A 325 -9.58 6.61 -3.58
N PRO A 326 -8.82 5.56 -3.95
CA PRO A 326 -7.40 5.47 -3.64
C PRO A 326 -6.58 6.53 -4.38
N VAL A 327 -7.03 6.99 -5.54
CA VAL A 327 -6.32 8.00 -6.34
C VAL A 327 -6.41 9.37 -5.66
N ALA A 328 -7.61 9.73 -5.19
CA ALA A 328 -7.82 10.98 -4.47
C ALA A 328 -7.10 10.99 -3.12
N VAL A 329 -7.13 9.87 -2.40
CA VAL A 329 -6.40 9.71 -1.13
C VAL A 329 -4.89 9.84 -1.36
N ASP A 330 -4.33 9.21 -2.39
CA ASP A 330 -2.92 9.34 -2.75
C ASP A 330 -2.56 10.77 -3.15
N ARG A 331 -3.45 11.47 -3.85
CA ARG A 331 -3.23 12.87 -4.27
C ARG A 331 -3.11 13.80 -3.06
N ILE A 332 -3.98 13.65 -2.07
CA ILE A 332 -3.91 14.41 -0.81
C ILE A 332 -2.66 14.03 -0.01
N GLY A 333 -2.35 12.75 0.13
CA GLY A 333 -1.16 12.29 0.84
C GLY A 333 0.15 12.74 0.18
N TYR A 334 0.18 12.77 -1.15
CA TYR A 334 1.27 13.35 -1.93
C TYR A 334 1.48 14.82 -1.57
N ASP A 335 0.43 15.64 -1.57
CA ASP A 335 0.56 17.07 -1.25
C ASP A 335 1.05 17.30 0.20
N ILE A 336 0.65 16.45 1.16
CA ILE A 336 1.16 16.50 2.54
C ILE A 336 2.67 16.23 2.58
N VAL A 337 3.14 15.18 1.89
CA VAL A 337 4.56 14.83 1.84
C VAL A 337 5.38 15.90 1.11
N ILE A 338 4.89 16.39 -0.03
CA ILE A 338 5.57 17.42 -0.81
C ILE A 338 5.67 18.73 -0.03
N LYS A 339 4.60 19.13 0.65
CA LYS A 339 4.64 20.29 1.55
C LYS A 339 5.72 20.12 2.62
N LYS A 340 5.78 18.97 3.30
CA LYS A 340 6.80 18.71 4.33
C LYS A 340 8.22 18.79 3.75
N ARG A 341 8.47 18.23 2.57
CA ARG A 341 9.79 18.33 1.90
C ARG A 341 10.17 19.76 1.54
N ILE A 342 9.20 20.61 1.16
CA ILE A 342 9.44 22.03 0.87
C ILE A 342 9.76 22.78 2.17
N ASP A 343 8.96 22.56 3.23
CA ASP A 343 9.18 23.17 4.54
C ASP A 343 10.57 22.80 5.11
N GLU A 344 11.02 21.57 4.86
CA GLU A 344 12.36 21.06 5.25
C GLU A 344 13.48 21.38 4.23
N LYS A 345 13.18 22.18 3.20
CA LYS A 345 14.15 22.59 2.15
C LYS A 345 14.82 21.43 1.39
N ILE A 346 14.18 20.26 1.36
CA ILE A 346 14.61 19.08 0.59
C ILE A 346 14.32 19.27 -0.90
N GLN A 347 13.24 19.97 -1.21
CA GLN A 347 12.85 20.32 -2.59
C GLN A 347 12.29 21.74 -2.62
N GLN A 348 12.37 22.42 -3.76
CA GLN A 348 11.87 23.79 -3.89
C GLN A 348 10.41 23.84 -4.33
N THR A 349 10.03 22.94 -5.25
CA THR A 349 8.71 22.89 -5.86
C THR A 349 8.28 21.45 -6.11
N ASP A 350 6.99 21.29 -6.43
CA ASP A 350 6.44 20.01 -6.87
C ASP A 350 7.03 19.58 -8.24
N ASN A 351 7.28 18.29 -8.40
CA ASN A 351 7.68 17.66 -9.66
C ASN A 351 6.51 16.87 -10.27
N PRO A 352 5.99 17.26 -11.45
CA PRO A 352 4.88 16.55 -12.10
C PRO A 352 5.09 15.04 -12.29
N ARG A 353 6.34 14.57 -12.42
CA ARG A 353 6.64 13.13 -12.50
C ARG A 353 6.18 12.37 -11.25
N GLY A 354 6.16 13.02 -10.09
CA GLY A 354 5.69 12.46 -8.83
C GLY A 354 4.20 12.10 -8.84
N ARG A 355 3.40 12.73 -9.70
CA ARG A 355 1.96 12.50 -9.82
C ARG A 355 1.56 11.51 -10.91
N ARG A 356 2.51 11.08 -11.73
CA ARG A 356 2.25 10.31 -12.96
C ARG A 356 1.38 9.08 -12.75
N PHE A 357 1.62 8.30 -11.70
CA PHE A 357 0.86 7.06 -11.45
C PHE A 357 -0.62 7.35 -11.10
N MET A 358 -0.90 8.46 -10.38
CA MET A 358 -2.26 8.88 -10.09
C MET A 358 -2.98 9.36 -11.35
N GLU A 359 -2.29 10.11 -12.22
CA GLU A 359 -2.84 10.55 -13.51
C GLU A 359 -3.16 9.37 -14.43
N LEU A 360 -2.30 8.34 -14.44
CA LEU A 360 -2.56 7.09 -15.15
C LEU A 360 -3.77 6.35 -14.58
N ALA A 361 -3.84 6.18 -13.25
CA ALA A 361 -4.96 5.52 -12.59
C ALA A 361 -6.30 6.26 -12.82
N SER A 362 -6.27 7.59 -12.84
CA SER A 362 -7.42 8.43 -13.17
C SER A 362 -7.93 8.19 -14.60
N LYS A 363 -7.02 8.06 -15.58
CA LYS A 363 -7.38 7.69 -16.97
C LYS A 363 -8.00 6.30 -17.08
N LEU A 364 -7.64 5.39 -16.18
CA LEU A 364 -8.24 4.05 -16.05
C LEU A 364 -9.57 4.05 -15.27
N SER A 365 -10.10 5.24 -14.94
CA SER A 365 -11.33 5.41 -14.15
C SER A 365 -11.26 4.72 -12.79
N LEU A 366 -10.09 4.76 -12.14
CA LEU A 366 -9.90 4.21 -10.79
C LEU A 366 -10.09 5.25 -9.70
N GLY A 367 -10.18 6.53 -10.07
CA GLY A 367 -10.41 7.63 -9.14
C GLY A 367 -9.99 8.99 -9.67
N ILE A 368 -10.00 9.98 -8.80
CA ILE A 368 -9.82 11.39 -9.16
C ILE A 368 -8.42 11.87 -8.72
N SER A 369 -7.57 12.21 -9.69
CA SER A 369 -6.23 12.77 -9.44
C SER A 369 -6.17 14.30 -9.52
N ASP A 370 -7.21 14.93 -10.08
CA ASP A 370 -7.32 16.38 -10.25
C ASP A 370 -7.72 17.02 -8.92
N ILE A 371 -6.82 17.84 -8.36
CA ILE A 371 -6.99 18.41 -7.02
C ILE A 371 -8.25 19.28 -6.89
N GLU A 372 -8.63 19.98 -7.96
CA GLU A 372 -9.82 20.84 -7.99
C GLU A 372 -11.14 20.05 -7.95
N LYS A 373 -11.07 18.74 -8.23
CA LYS A 373 -12.22 17.82 -8.18
C LYS A 373 -12.24 16.97 -6.91
N ILE A 374 -11.23 17.10 -6.05
CA ILE A 374 -11.17 16.38 -4.78
C ILE A 374 -11.85 17.20 -3.70
N ASN A 375 -12.89 16.63 -3.10
CA ASN A 375 -13.54 17.20 -1.92
C ASN A 375 -12.79 16.73 -0.67
N LEU A 376 -11.80 17.53 -0.24
CA LEU A 376 -11.09 17.33 1.00
C LEU A 376 -11.85 17.96 2.18
N LYS A 377 -12.25 17.14 3.15
CA LYS A 377 -12.74 17.61 4.45
C LYS A 377 -11.70 17.36 5.53
N THR A 378 -11.23 18.42 6.17
CA THR A 378 -10.31 18.31 7.32
C THR A 378 -11.08 18.43 8.62
N ILE A 379 -10.83 17.54 9.56
CA ILE A 379 -11.38 17.57 10.92
C ILE A 379 -10.24 17.43 11.94
N SER A 380 -10.40 18.10 13.09
CA SER A 380 -9.52 17.97 14.25
C SER A 380 -10.33 17.38 15.40
N VAL A 381 -9.81 16.34 16.03
CA VAL A 381 -10.44 15.64 17.16
C VAL A 381 -9.56 15.63 18.40
#